data_AF-A0A917XMP8-F1
#
_entry.id   AF-A0A917XMP8-F1
#
_cell.length_a   1.000
_cell.length_b   1.000
_cell.length_c   1.000
_cell.angle_alpha   90.00
_cell.angle_beta   90.00
_cell.angle_gamma   90.00
#
_symmetry.space_group_name_H-M   'P 1'
#
loop_
_entity.id
_entity.type
_entity.pdbx_description
1 polymer ?
#
loop_
_entity_poly.entity_id
_entity_poly.type
_entity_poly.pdbx_seq_one_letter_code
_entity_poly.pdbx_strand_id
1 'polypeptide(L)'
;MIDSMTRTRPAPAASDADRRLGEHLPVVVRSQDTRIPARRRAPRTVAEMRARLAEVRDEQSCGACQGSGGHTETTSSGGVTRQNWVRCDSCKGSGSA
;
A
#
# COMPACT_ATOMS: atom_id res chain seq x y z
N MET A 1 4.73 -23.25 -30.25
CA MET A 1 4.24 -23.84 -28.99
C MET A 1 5.46 -23.99 -28.09
N ILE A 2 5.56 -23.21 -27.02
CA ILE A 2 6.73 -23.24 -26.12
C ILE A 2 6.25 -23.89 -24.83
N ASP A 3 6.69 -25.13 -24.60
CA ASP A 3 6.50 -25.82 -23.33
C ASP A 3 7.15 -25.01 -22.20
N SER A 4 6.30 -24.51 -21.31
CA SER A 4 6.72 -23.95 -20.03
C SER A 4 7.42 -25.05 -19.22
N MET A 5 8.74 -25.10 -19.29
CA MET A 5 9.54 -25.84 -18.33
C MET A 5 9.35 -25.21 -16.95
N THR A 6 8.36 -25.70 -16.20
CA THR A 6 8.33 -25.63 -14.75
C THR A 6 9.57 -26.38 -14.26
N ARG A 7 10.73 -25.72 -14.24
CA ARG A 7 11.90 -26.19 -13.51
C ARG A 7 11.54 -26.14 -12.04
N THR A 8 10.99 -27.23 -11.52
CA THR A 8 11.00 -27.48 -10.09
C THR A 8 12.46 -27.60 -9.69
N ARG A 9 13.03 -26.48 -9.20
CA ARG A 9 14.36 -26.50 -8.61
C ARG A 9 14.31 -27.51 -7.45
N PRO A 10 15.10 -28.59 -7.47
CA PRO A 10 15.21 -29.46 -6.31
C PRO A 10 15.65 -28.59 -5.14
N ALA A 11 14.90 -28.58 -4.04
CA ALA A 11 15.38 -27.98 -2.82
C ALA A 11 16.68 -28.72 -2.47
N PRO A 12 17.84 -28.03 -2.35
CA PRO A 12 19.03 -28.69 -1.84
C PRO A 12 18.66 -29.29 -0.48
N ALA A 13 19.11 -30.51 -0.20
CA ALA A 13 18.96 -31.07 1.15
C ALA A 13 19.54 -30.03 2.11
N ALA A 14 18.68 -29.38 2.89
CA ALA A 14 19.08 -28.28 3.75
C ALA A 14 20.16 -28.83 4.68
N SER A 15 21.36 -28.28 4.57
CA SER A 15 22.42 -28.68 5.49
C SER A 15 21.95 -28.32 6.91
N ASP A 16 22.42 -29.04 7.93
CA ASP A 16 22.10 -28.67 9.31
C ASP A 16 22.50 -27.22 9.62
N ALA A 17 23.50 -26.68 8.93
CA ALA A 17 23.87 -25.27 8.99
C ALA A 17 22.76 -24.35 8.46
N ASP A 18 22.16 -24.67 7.30
CA ASP A 18 21.06 -23.89 6.72
C ASP A 18 19.80 -23.93 7.60
N ARG A 19 19.51 -25.10 8.19
CA ARG A 19 18.38 -25.25 9.13
C ARG A 19 18.59 -24.40 10.39
N ARG A 20 19.77 -24.49 11.01
CA ARG A 20 20.13 -23.69 12.19
C ARG A 20 20.13 -22.19 11.89
N LEU A 21 20.59 -21.80 10.70
CA LEU A 21 20.55 -20.42 10.24
C LEU A 21 19.09 -19.94 10.05
N GLY A 22 18.24 -20.76 9.44
CA GLY A 22 16.82 -20.48 9.25
C GLY A 22 16.05 -20.34 10.56
N GLU A 23 16.41 -21.11 11.59
CA GLU A 23 15.86 -20.98 12.95
C GLU A 23 16.37 -19.71 13.67
N HIS A 24 17.64 -19.35 13.45
CA HIS A 24 18.30 -18.25 14.15
C HIS A 24 17.91 -16.86 13.61
N LEU A 25 17.87 -16.69 12.29
CA LEU A 25 17.66 -15.39 11.65
C LEU A 25 16.35 -14.69 12.07
N PRO A 26 15.20 -15.36 12.16
CA PRO A 26 13.96 -14.72 12.62
C PRO A 26 14.08 -14.13 14.02
N VAL A 27 14.80 -14.80 14.94
CA VAL A 27 15.02 -14.30 16.30
C VAL A 27 15.88 -13.04 16.28
N VAL A 28 16.96 -13.05 15.51
CA VAL A 28 17.85 -11.89 15.36
C VAL A 28 17.11 -10.70 14.75
N VAL A 29 16.40 -10.90 13.63
CA VAL A 29 15.63 -9.85 12.96
C VAL A 29 14.58 -9.25 13.90
N ARG A 30 13.84 -10.10 14.65
CA ARG A 30 12.87 -9.61 15.65
C ARG A 30 13.55 -8.77 16.73
N SER A 31 14.70 -9.22 17.24
CA SER A 31 15.43 -8.47 18.27
C SER A 31 15.89 -7.10 17.76
N GLN A 32 16.39 -7.02 16.52
CA GLN A 32 16.81 -5.76 15.90
C GLN A 32 15.61 -4.84 15.67
N ASP A 33 14.50 -5.39 15.18
CA ASP A 33 13.26 -4.64 14.97
C ASP A 33 12.72 -4.01 16.25
N THR A 34 12.88 -4.65 17.41
CA THR A 34 12.45 -4.06 18.69
C THR A 34 13.22 -2.78 19.06
N ARG A 35 14.41 -2.57 18.48
CA ARG A 35 15.21 -1.34 18.67
C ARG A 35 14.74 -0.21 17.77
N ILE A 36 14.05 -0.52 16.67
CA ILE A 36 13.48 0.51 15.79
C ILE A 36 12.28 1.15 16.52
N PRO A 37 12.19 2.49 16.61
CA PRO A 37 11.01 3.15 17.17
C PRO A 37 9.73 2.75 16.44
N ALA A 38 8.63 2.58 17.17
CA ALA A 38 7.37 2.04 16.62
C ALA A 38 6.92 2.76 15.33
N ARG A 39 6.99 4.10 15.30
CA ARG A 39 6.67 4.93 14.12
C ARG A 39 7.52 4.65 12.88
N ARG A 40 8.74 4.12 13.06
CA ARG A 40 9.69 3.83 11.97
C ARG A 40 9.72 2.35 11.56
N ARG A 41 9.07 1.45 12.32
CA ARG A 41 8.98 0.02 11.95
C ARG A 41 8.14 -0.15 10.69
N ALA A 42 8.45 -1.12 9.84
CA ALA A 42 7.55 -1.49 8.75
C ALA A 42 6.24 -2.12 9.30
N PRO A 43 5.07 -1.84 8.72
CA PRO A 43 3.84 -2.57 9.02
C PRO A 43 4.01 -4.05 8.73
N ARG A 44 3.56 -4.91 9.65
CA ARG A 44 3.60 -6.38 9.51
C ARG A 44 2.24 -6.98 9.21
N THR A 45 1.18 -6.19 9.41
CA THR A 45 -0.19 -6.60 9.05
C THR A 45 -0.81 -5.62 8.06
N VAL A 46 -1.79 -6.11 7.32
CA VAL A 46 -2.62 -5.26 6.44
C VAL A 46 -3.35 -4.20 7.24
N ALA A 47 -3.78 -4.51 8.48
CA ALA A 47 -4.44 -3.55 9.35
C ALA A 47 -3.50 -2.40 9.74
N GLU A 48 -2.25 -2.70 10.12
CA GLU A 48 -1.23 -1.69 10.40
C GLU A 48 -0.88 -0.85 9.16
N MET A 49 -0.79 -1.48 7.98
CA MET A 49 -0.56 -0.76 6.73
C MET A 49 -1.71 0.20 6.42
N ARG A 50 -2.96 -0.25 6.58
CA ARG A 50 -4.15 0.58 6.39
C ARG A 50 -4.20 1.73 7.38
N ALA A 51 -3.85 1.49 8.65
CA ALA A 51 -3.79 2.55 9.66
C ALA A 51 -2.79 3.65 9.27
N ARG A 52 -1.59 3.29 8.82
CA ARG A 52 -0.60 4.27 8.34
C ARG A 52 -1.06 5.05 7.12
N LEU A 53 -1.69 4.37 6.17
CA LEU A 53 -2.21 5.04 4.98
C LEU A 53 -3.35 5.99 5.34
N ALA A 54 -4.15 5.69 6.35
CA ALA A 54 -5.17 6.59 6.87
C ALA A 54 -4.54 7.83 7.53
N GLU A 55 -3.55 7.65 8.41
CA GLU A 55 -2.81 8.77 9.03
C GLU A 55 -2.21 9.71 7.96
N VAL A 56 -1.54 9.15 6.94
CA VAL A 56 -0.97 9.94 5.84
C VAL A 56 -2.04 10.65 5.02
N ARG A 57 -3.18 10.00 4.75
CA ARG A 57 -4.30 10.63 4.04
C ARG A 57 -4.86 11.81 4.81
N ASP A 58 -5.01 11.68 6.12
CA ASP A 58 -5.57 12.76 6.95
C ASP A 58 -4.63 13.97 7.00
N GLU A 59 -3.32 13.75 7.06
CA GLU A 59 -2.32 14.83 7.07
C GLU A 59 -2.13 15.53 5.71
N GLN A 60 -2.26 14.79 4.60
CA GLN A 60 -1.86 15.27 3.27
C GLN A 60 -3.04 15.44 2.33
N SER A 61 -4.28 15.21 2.75
CA SER A 61 -5.45 15.40 1.90
C SER A 61 -5.74 16.89 1.68
N CYS A 62 -6.14 17.22 0.46
CA CYS A 62 -6.65 18.54 0.16
C CYS A 62 -7.95 18.76 0.94
N GLY A 63 -8.00 19.75 1.82
CA GLY A 63 -9.20 20.05 2.62
C GLY A 63 -10.45 20.41 1.79
N ALA A 64 -10.27 20.92 0.57
CA ALA A 64 -11.38 21.34 -0.29
C ALA A 64 -12.10 20.15 -0.97
N CYS A 65 -11.37 19.10 -1.34
CA CYS A 65 -11.94 17.90 -1.97
C CYS A 65 -11.77 16.62 -1.14
N GLN A 66 -11.27 16.72 0.09
CA GLN A 66 -11.10 15.61 1.03
C GLN A 66 -10.32 14.42 0.44
N GLY A 67 -9.30 14.69 -0.37
CA GLY A 67 -8.48 13.63 -0.94
C GLY A 67 -8.91 13.08 -2.31
N SER A 68 -10.10 13.45 -2.82
CA SER A 68 -10.62 12.87 -4.07
C SER A 68 -10.01 13.47 -5.34
N GLY A 69 -9.44 14.68 -5.25
CA GLY A 69 -8.96 15.45 -6.41
C GLY A 69 -10.08 16.12 -7.21
N GLY A 70 -11.34 16.03 -6.80
CA GLY A 70 -12.46 16.60 -7.55
C GLY A 70 -13.82 16.10 -7.09
N HIS A 71 -14.86 16.50 -7.80
CA HIS A 71 -16.24 16.09 -7.52
C HIS A 71 -17.01 15.83 -8.82
N THR A 72 -18.02 14.97 -8.73
CA THR A 72 -18.93 14.71 -9.85
C THR A 72 -20.06 15.75 -9.84
N GLU A 73 -20.19 16.49 -10.93
CA GLU A 73 -21.34 17.35 -11.17
C GLU A 73 -22.34 16.62 -12.07
N THR A 74 -23.60 16.59 -11.64
CA THR A 74 -24.69 16.01 -12.43
C THR A 74 -25.51 17.13 -13.04
N THR A 75 -25.64 17.13 -14.36
CA THR A 75 -26.50 18.05 -15.09
C THR A 75 -27.62 17.29 -15.80
N SER A 76 -28.84 17.79 -15.68
CA SER A 76 -30.01 17.20 -16.34
C SER A 76 -30.65 18.24 -17.25
N SER A 77 -30.78 17.92 -18.53
CA SER A 77 -31.38 18.79 -19.55
C SER A 77 -32.13 17.96 -20.58
N GLY A 78 -33.38 18.32 -20.88
CA GLY A 78 -34.17 17.65 -21.93
C GLY A 78 -34.40 16.16 -21.69
N GLY A 79 -34.50 15.72 -20.43
CA GLY A 79 -34.68 14.31 -20.07
C GLY A 79 -33.40 13.46 -20.08
N VAL A 80 -32.24 14.05 -20.41
CA VAL A 80 -30.94 13.37 -20.36
C VAL A 80 -30.17 13.85 -19.14
N THR A 81 -29.65 12.90 -18.36
CA THR A 81 -28.75 13.16 -17.24
C THR A 81 -27.31 12.86 -17.64
N ARG A 82 -26.41 13.81 -17.42
CA ARG A 82 -24.98 13.69 -17.68
C ARG A 82 -24.22 13.86 -16.36
N GLN A 83 -23.20 13.04 -16.17
CA GLN A 83 -22.25 13.19 -15.10
C GLN A 83 -20.95 13.71 -15.69
N ASN A 84 -20.42 14.79 -15.12
CA ASN A 84 -19.11 15.33 -15.47
C ASN A 84 -18.21 15.32 -14.24
N TRP A 85 -16.95 14.93 -14.42
CA TRP A 85 -15.94 15.02 -13.38
C TRP A 85 -15.29 16.40 -13.41
N VAL A 86 -15.38 17.15 -12.32
CA VAL A 86 -14.76 18.47 -12.16
C VAL A 86 -13.57 18.33 -11.23
N ARG A 87 -12.40 18.81 -11.67
CA ARG A 87 -11.18 18.76 -10.87
C ARG A 87 -11.26 19.79 -9.75
N CYS A 88 -10.71 19.45 -8.58
CA CYS A 88 -10.56 20.41 -7.49
C CYS A 88 -9.48 21.44 -7.84
N ASP A 89 -9.85 22.72 -7.81
CA ASP A 89 -8.93 23.81 -8.14
C ASP A 89 -7.86 24.06 -7.09
N SER A 90 -8.16 23.74 -5.82
CA SER A 90 -7.22 23.93 -4.70
C SER A 90 -6.02 23.01 -4.81
N CYS A 91 -6.22 21.74 -5.18
CA CYS A 91 -5.14 20.75 -5.35
C CYS A 91 -4.83 20.42 -6.81
N LYS A 92 -5.41 21.15 -7.77
CA LYS A 92 -5.23 20.90 -9.22
C LYS A 92 -5.48 19.44 -9.65
N GLY A 93 -6.39 18.76 -8.97
CA GLY A 93 -6.72 17.37 -9.26
C GLY A 93 -5.90 16.31 -8.55
N SER A 94 -4.87 16.66 -7.76
CA SER A 94 -4.02 15.64 -7.09
C SER A 94 -4.72 14.95 -5.92
N GLY A 95 -5.70 15.61 -5.30
CA GLY A 95 -6.30 15.17 -4.03
C GLY A 95 -5.41 15.45 -2.82
N SER A 96 -4.16 15.85 -2.98
CA SER A 96 -3.25 16.20 -1.89
C SER A 96 -3.19 17.70 -1.63
N ALA A 97 -2.86 18.10 -0.41
CA ALA A 97 -2.52 19.48 -0.05
C ALA A 97 -1.26 19.97 -0.78
#